data_AF-A0A2V7KWU9-F1
#
_entry.id   AF-A0A2V7KWU9-F1
#
_cell.length_a   1.000
_cell.length_b   1.000
_cell.length_c   1.000
_cell.angle_alpha   90.00
_cell.angle_beta   90.00
_cell.angle_gamma   90.00
#
_symmetry.space_group_name_H-M   'P 1'
#
loop_
_entity.id
_entity.type
_entity.pdbx_description
1 polymer ?
#
loop_
_entity_poly.entity_id
_entity_poly.type
_entity_poly.pdbx_seq_one_letter_code
_entity_poly.pdbx_strand_id
1 'polypeptide(L)'
;MRPVGRLGEVGGGWGGGGRLLLVVAAVCTATTCTTSKTSPNLPQPPARYEPAHDLGALFHDVQLAGMFADSKTFADARPRLAPAEIVAHYASARSSPQFNLQAFVTEQFELPRPVGEGFQTDTSQKMEDHIRALWSVLTRPPDTPDAQSSLIPLPNPYVVPGGRFREVYYWDSYFTMLGLIASGRTDLVKSMLDNFAYLIQTVGHIPNGNRTYYLSRSQPPFFAAMVGLYAQATDTAHALPYLDALEAEHAFWMNGAERLAPGKGQAFRRVVRLSDGGPLLNRYWDDLPEPRPEAYRPDYEIAQTLPDARREPFYRNVKATAESGLDFSSRWMRDPKDLRTLETTELIPVDLNSLLYHAERTIGALRAFRGRAGDADVARQFAQAAEDRRRALLAAAYDPASGFFYDVRWRSGERVTDRPTLAAVSPLYFGLATPEQGRAVAARLEREFLKPGGFVTTLIASGQQWDAPNGWPPLEWLTIEGVRRYGRADLADAARDRWLALNRRTYRATGKMTEKYDVVDLQRRAGGGEYPTQDGFGWTNGVALALAAQKADGPHPPSPAPSGRGGQGVRTGVQDDPRRWSIVAVALSPLANGERPQHLARAPWCRRDCDFRDCFVTD
;
A
#
# COMPACT_ATOMS: atom_id res chain seq x y z
N MET A 1 4.95 46.70 53.26
CA MET A 1 5.57 48.04 53.38
C MET A 1 6.52 48.25 52.20
N ARG A 2 6.57 49.46 51.61
CA ARG A 2 7.70 49.95 50.77
C ARG A 2 8.35 51.13 51.51
N PRO A 3 9.66 51.37 51.38
CA PRO A 3 10.20 52.41 50.46
C PRO A 3 11.35 51.85 49.58
N VAL A 4 11.83 52.41 48.45
CA VAL A 4 12.07 53.78 47.93
C VAL A 4 13.42 54.41 48.34
N GLY A 5 14.27 54.69 47.33
CA GLY A 5 15.48 55.55 47.33
C GLY A 5 16.28 55.30 46.03
N ARG A 6 16.31 56.15 45.00
CA ARG A 6 16.87 57.51 44.77
C ARG A 6 18.40 57.60 44.56
N LEU A 7 18.77 57.63 43.26
CA LEU A 7 19.62 58.58 42.51
C LEU A 7 20.83 59.32 43.16
N GLY A 8 21.95 59.29 42.42
CA GLY A 8 22.96 60.35 42.18
C GLY A 8 23.83 59.92 40.98
N GLU A 9 24.08 60.68 39.88
CA GLU A 9 24.85 61.95 39.71
C GLU A 9 26.34 61.82 40.13
N VAL A 10 27.40 62.25 39.41
CA VAL A 10 27.66 62.88 38.07
C VAL A 10 29.02 62.33 37.52
N GLY A 11 29.65 62.68 36.38
CA GLY A 11 29.37 63.62 35.26
C GLY A 11 30.65 64.02 34.47
N GLY A 12 30.62 63.97 33.11
CA GLY A 12 31.69 64.45 32.19
C GLY A 12 32.81 63.44 31.85
N GLY A 13 33.49 63.48 30.68
CA GLY A 13 33.24 64.28 29.46
C GLY A 13 34.40 64.21 28.43
N TRP A 14 34.05 64.13 27.13
CA TRP A 14 34.87 64.43 25.92
C TRP A 14 36.06 63.50 25.54
N GLY A 15 36.15 63.09 24.26
CA GLY A 15 37.39 62.44 23.76
C GLY A 15 37.42 61.66 22.43
N GLY A 16 36.86 62.17 21.32
CA GLY A 16 37.43 61.97 19.96
C GLY A 16 37.34 60.61 19.20
N GLY A 17 37.44 60.72 17.87
CA GLY A 17 38.06 59.72 16.99
C GLY A 17 37.22 58.52 16.53
N GLY A 18 36.53 58.65 15.40
CA GLY A 18 35.76 57.52 14.82
C GLY A 18 36.59 56.47 14.09
N ARG A 19 36.08 55.23 14.05
CA ARG A 19 36.32 54.26 12.97
C ARG A 19 35.03 53.51 12.68
N LEU A 20 34.56 53.62 11.44
CA LEU A 20 33.33 53.00 10.95
C LEU A 20 33.58 51.49 10.73
N LEU A 21 32.96 50.64 11.56
CA LEU A 21 32.91 49.19 11.35
C LEU A 21 31.53 48.81 10.82
N LEU A 22 31.44 48.68 9.49
CA LEU A 22 30.27 48.22 8.77
C LEU A 22 30.07 46.72 9.02
N VAL A 23 29.30 46.37 10.05
CA VAL A 23 28.77 45.01 10.22
C VAL A 23 27.64 44.82 9.22
N VAL A 24 27.95 44.17 8.10
CA VAL A 24 26.93 43.68 7.15
C VAL A 24 26.18 42.54 7.82
N ALA A 25 25.04 42.85 8.42
CA ALA A 25 24.08 41.84 8.85
C ALA A 25 23.47 41.20 7.59
N ALA A 26 23.94 39.99 7.26
CA ALA A 26 23.33 39.18 6.22
C ALA A 26 21.92 38.75 6.66
N VAL A 27 20.91 39.52 6.25
CA VAL A 27 19.51 39.15 6.40
C VAL A 27 19.25 37.95 5.48
N CYS A 28 19.31 36.75 6.04
CA CYS A 28 18.81 35.55 5.40
C CYS A 28 17.29 35.71 5.22
N THR A 29 16.88 36.22 4.06
CA THR A 29 15.49 36.22 3.63
C THR A 29 15.03 34.78 3.53
N ALA A 30 14.23 34.34 4.51
CA ALA A 30 13.56 33.06 4.47
C ALA A 30 12.71 33.01 3.20
N THR A 31 13.15 32.26 2.20
CA THR A 31 12.41 32.03 0.97
C THR A 31 11.19 31.21 1.34
N THR A 32 10.06 31.90 1.56
CA THR A 32 8.79 31.26 1.81
C THR A 32 8.48 30.35 0.64
N CYS A 33 8.44 29.04 0.89
CA CYS A 33 7.83 28.12 -0.06
C CYS A 33 6.41 28.64 -0.29
N THR A 34 6.13 29.10 -1.51
CA THR A 34 4.79 29.45 -1.94
C THR A 34 3.94 28.20 -1.76
N THR A 35 3.12 28.20 -0.71
CA THR A 35 2.05 27.23 -0.54
C THR A 35 1.28 27.22 -1.85
N SER A 36 1.06 26.01 -2.40
CA SER A 36 0.10 25.85 -3.47
C SER A 36 -1.20 26.49 -2.99
N LYS A 37 -1.68 27.51 -3.70
CA LYS A 37 -2.99 28.08 -3.43
C LYS A 37 -4.01 26.99 -3.78
N THR A 38 -4.46 26.26 -2.78
CA THR A 38 -5.71 25.51 -2.86
C THR A 38 -6.77 26.48 -3.34
N SER A 39 -7.28 26.28 -4.56
CA SER A 39 -8.32 27.13 -5.13
C SER A 39 -9.52 27.12 -4.18
N PRO A 40 -9.95 28.28 -3.62
CA PRO A 40 -11.03 28.32 -2.62
C PRO A 40 -12.42 27.93 -3.16
N ASN A 41 -12.50 27.57 -4.44
CA ASN A 41 -13.73 27.37 -5.22
C ASN A 41 -13.85 25.94 -5.79
N LEU A 42 -13.23 24.94 -5.17
CA LEU A 42 -13.72 23.57 -5.38
C LEU A 42 -15.11 23.48 -4.72
N PRO A 43 -16.17 23.08 -5.45
CA PRO A 43 -17.47 22.83 -4.85
C PRO A 43 -17.31 21.83 -3.70
N GLN A 44 -17.94 22.10 -2.55
CA GLN A 44 -18.06 21.07 -1.52
C GLN A 44 -18.72 19.85 -2.17
N PRO A 45 -18.11 18.65 -2.09
CA PRO A 45 -18.76 17.47 -2.63
C PRO A 45 -20.13 17.32 -1.97
N PRO A 46 -21.18 16.92 -2.71
CA PRO A 46 -22.51 16.74 -2.14
C PRO A 46 -22.43 15.77 -0.95
N ALA A 47 -23.24 16.02 0.08
CA ALA A 47 -23.28 15.17 1.26
C ALA A 47 -23.50 13.71 0.83
N ARG A 48 -22.60 12.83 1.27
CA ARG A 48 -22.60 11.41 0.88
C ARG A 48 -23.36 10.62 1.93
N TYR A 49 -24.11 9.60 1.51
CA TYR A 49 -24.82 8.74 2.44
C TYR A 49 -23.84 7.87 3.25
N GLU A 50 -23.83 8.06 4.56
CA GLU A 50 -23.00 7.34 5.53
C GLU A 50 -23.89 6.41 6.38
N PRO A 51 -24.03 5.11 6.04
CA PRO A 51 -25.09 4.24 6.58
C PRO A 51 -25.19 4.19 8.11
N ALA A 52 -24.04 4.16 8.81
CA ALA A 52 -24.01 4.10 10.26
C ALA A 52 -24.39 5.43 10.94
N HIS A 53 -24.08 6.55 10.31
CA HIS A 53 -24.38 7.89 10.83
C HIS A 53 -25.82 8.30 10.49
N ASP A 54 -26.19 8.23 9.21
CA ASP A 54 -27.44 8.79 8.70
C ASP A 54 -28.67 7.96 9.07
N LEU A 55 -28.51 6.66 9.35
CA LEU A 55 -29.56 5.81 9.92
C LEU A 55 -29.47 5.71 11.46
N GLY A 56 -28.34 6.06 12.06
CA GLY A 56 -28.10 6.06 13.50
C GLY A 56 -28.60 4.80 14.22
N ALA A 57 -29.60 4.97 15.10
CA ALA A 57 -30.19 3.88 15.87
C ALA A 57 -30.75 2.74 15.00
N LEU A 58 -31.31 3.03 13.82
CA LEU A 58 -31.78 1.99 12.91
C LEU A 58 -30.61 1.11 12.42
N PHE A 59 -29.45 1.69 12.13
CA PHE A 59 -28.28 0.89 11.73
C PHE A 59 -27.80 -0.01 12.85
N HIS A 60 -27.70 0.54 14.07
CA HIS A 60 -27.35 -0.20 15.26
C HIS A 60 -28.29 -1.40 15.50
N ASP A 61 -29.60 -1.14 15.52
CA ASP A 61 -30.63 -2.14 15.81
C ASP A 61 -30.65 -3.24 14.72
N VAL A 62 -30.50 -2.90 13.44
CA VAL A 62 -30.44 -3.89 12.34
C VAL A 62 -29.19 -4.76 12.41
N GLN A 63 -28.03 -4.18 12.70
CA GLN A 63 -26.78 -4.93 12.78
C GLN A 63 -26.74 -5.86 14.00
N LEU A 64 -27.22 -5.42 15.17
CA LEU A 64 -27.25 -6.25 16.38
C LEU A 64 -28.38 -7.28 16.38
N ALA A 65 -29.49 -7.05 15.66
CA ALA A 65 -30.52 -8.06 15.46
C ALA A 65 -30.03 -9.30 14.69
N GLY A 66 -28.86 -9.22 14.02
CA GLY A 66 -28.29 -10.36 13.28
C GLY A 66 -29.13 -10.81 12.08
N MET A 67 -29.93 -9.89 11.51
CA MET A 67 -30.85 -10.15 10.40
C MET A 67 -30.13 -10.69 9.14
N PHE A 68 -28.88 -10.27 8.94
CA PHE A 68 -28.02 -10.73 7.86
C PHE A 68 -26.80 -11.46 8.45
N ALA A 69 -26.37 -12.54 7.79
CA ALA A 69 -25.18 -13.28 8.19
C ALA A 69 -23.86 -12.50 8.02
N ASP A 70 -23.88 -11.40 7.26
CA ASP A 70 -22.75 -10.51 7.01
C ASP A 70 -23.20 -9.06 7.20
N SER A 71 -22.60 -8.35 8.17
CA SER A 71 -22.86 -6.92 8.46
C SER A 71 -22.65 -6.00 7.25
N LYS A 72 -21.80 -6.37 6.29
CA LYS A 72 -21.61 -5.62 5.05
C LYS A 72 -22.86 -5.59 4.18
N THR A 73 -23.78 -6.54 4.35
CA THR A 73 -25.06 -6.59 3.60
C THR A 73 -25.90 -5.33 3.83
N PHE A 74 -25.98 -4.85 5.07
CA PHE A 74 -26.74 -3.64 5.39
C PHE A 74 -25.93 -2.35 5.17
N ALA A 75 -24.60 -2.38 5.34
CA ALA A 75 -23.73 -1.26 4.96
C ALA A 75 -23.71 -0.98 3.44
N ASP A 76 -23.97 -2.00 2.63
CA ASP A 76 -24.10 -1.93 1.17
C ASP A 76 -25.55 -1.67 0.69
N ALA A 77 -26.55 -1.67 1.58
CA ALA A 77 -27.96 -1.53 1.22
C ALA A 77 -28.32 -0.09 0.85
N ARG A 78 -29.20 0.06 -0.15
CA ARG A 78 -29.64 1.37 -0.65
C ARG A 78 -30.99 1.74 -0.04
N PRO A 79 -31.12 2.81 0.76
CA PRO A 79 -32.42 3.31 1.20
C PRO A 79 -33.30 3.70 0.00
N ARG A 80 -34.59 3.37 0.03
CA ARG A 80 -35.54 3.70 -1.06
C ARG A 80 -36.10 5.12 -0.97
N LEU A 81 -36.12 5.68 0.23
CA LEU A 81 -36.49 7.07 0.54
C LEU A 81 -35.26 7.82 1.06
N ALA A 82 -35.40 9.10 1.40
CA ALA A 82 -34.31 9.82 2.07
C ALA A 82 -34.00 9.16 3.43
N PRO A 83 -32.72 9.00 3.84
CA PRO A 83 -32.37 8.36 5.12
C PRO A 83 -33.11 8.95 6.33
N ALA A 84 -33.27 10.27 6.38
CA ALA A 84 -33.99 10.98 7.44
C ALA A 84 -35.50 10.61 7.51
N GLU A 85 -36.14 10.35 6.37
CA GLU A 85 -37.54 9.90 6.31
C GLU A 85 -37.67 8.47 6.85
N ILE A 86 -36.75 7.58 6.46
CA ILE A 86 -36.71 6.20 6.97
C ILE A 86 -36.45 6.17 8.48
N VAL A 87 -35.56 7.03 8.99
CA VAL A 87 -35.32 7.17 10.43
C VAL A 87 -36.55 7.70 11.16
N ALA A 88 -37.29 8.66 10.58
CA ALA A 88 -38.54 9.16 11.16
C ALA A 88 -39.65 8.08 11.18
N HIS A 89 -39.77 7.29 10.10
CA HIS A 89 -40.68 6.13 10.05
C HIS A 89 -40.27 5.05 11.06
N TYR A 90 -38.98 4.77 11.22
CA TYR A 90 -38.49 3.82 12.21
C TYR A 90 -38.80 4.29 13.64
N ALA A 91 -38.51 5.56 13.94
CA ALA A 91 -38.71 6.13 15.26
C ALA A 91 -40.19 6.12 15.70
N SER A 92 -41.13 6.29 14.77
CA SER A 92 -42.58 6.22 15.05
C SER A 92 -43.12 4.79 15.08
N ALA A 93 -42.59 3.88 14.25
CA ALA A 93 -43.08 2.51 14.18
C ALA A 93 -42.53 1.57 15.27
N ARG A 94 -41.27 1.74 15.69
CA ARG A 94 -40.53 0.76 16.54
C ARG A 94 -41.12 0.52 17.94
N SER A 95 -42.00 1.39 18.42
CA SER A 95 -42.70 1.23 19.71
C SER A 95 -44.01 0.45 19.60
N SER A 96 -44.46 0.14 18.38
CA SER A 96 -45.66 -0.66 18.14
C SER A 96 -45.43 -2.14 18.50
N PRO A 97 -46.33 -2.79 19.27
CA PRO A 97 -46.25 -4.23 19.55
C PRO A 97 -46.27 -5.12 18.30
N GLN A 98 -46.74 -4.62 17.16
CA GLN A 98 -46.79 -5.33 15.87
C GLN A 98 -45.58 -5.03 14.98
N PHE A 99 -44.62 -4.22 15.44
CA PHE A 99 -43.45 -3.85 14.63
C PHE A 99 -42.55 -5.07 14.35
N ASN A 100 -42.14 -5.22 13.09
CA ASN A 100 -41.18 -6.23 12.67
C ASN A 100 -40.03 -5.56 11.90
N LEU A 101 -38.83 -5.58 12.49
CA LEU A 101 -37.65 -4.93 11.92
C LEU A 101 -37.24 -5.48 10.55
N GLN A 102 -37.43 -6.78 10.31
CA GLN A 102 -37.06 -7.42 9.04
C GLN A 102 -38.04 -7.07 7.91
N ALA A 103 -39.34 -7.00 8.20
CA ALA A 103 -40.33 -6.48 7.26
C ALA A 103 -40.04 -5.01 6.92
N PHE A 104 -39.78 -4.18 7.93
CA PHE A 104 -39.42 -2.78 7.76
C PHE A 104 -38.17 -2.59 6.89
N VAL A 105 -37.08 -3.33 7.16
CA VAL A 105 -35.86 -3.26 6.33
C VAL A 105 -36.12 -3.72 4.89
N THR A 106 -36.89 -4.79 4.70
CA THR A 106 -37.21 -5.32 3.36
C THR A 106 -38.05 -4.33 2.55
N GLU A 107 -38.96 -3.60 3.19
CA GLU A 107 -39.78 -2.56 2.56
C GLU A 107 -38.97 -1.30 2.25
N GLN A 108 -38.13 -0.82 3.18
CA GLN A 108 -37.48 0.49 3.09
C GLN A 108 -36.14 0.48 2.34
N PHE A 109 -35.53 -0.69 2.08
CA PHE A 109 -34.21 -0.81 1.44
C PHE A 109 -34.20 -1.72 0.21
N GLU A 110 -33.27 -1.48 -0.70
CA GLU A 110 -32.82 -2.43 -1.70
C GLU A 110 -31.55 -3.13 -1.20
N LEU A 111 -31.60 -4.46 -1.11
CA LEU A 111 -30.47 -5.28 -0.68
C LEU A 111 -29.51 -5.60 -1.84
N PRO A 112 -28.20 -5.63 -1.58
CA PRO A 112 -27.18 -5.76 -2.62
C PRO A 112 -27.00 -7.22 -3.06
N ARG A 113 -26.92 -7.47 -4.38
CA ARG A 113 -26.71 -8.81 -4.95
C ARG A 113 -25.22 -9.22 -4.97
N PRO A 114 -24.85 -10.52 -4.95
CA PRO A 114 -23.45 -10.95 -5.03
C PRO A 114 -22.81 -10.67 -6.40
N VAL A 115 -21.48 -10.54 -6.44
CA VAL A 115 -20.71 -10.50 -7.69
C VAL A 115 -20.73 -11.85 -8.40
N GLY A 116 -21.04 -11.87 -9.70
CA GLY A 116 -20.97 -13.07 -10.52
C GLY A 116 -22.13 -14.05 -10.30
N GLU A 117 -23.23 -13.59 -9.70
CA GLU A 117 -24.47 -14.37 -9.58
C GLU A 117 -24.91 -14.92 -10.96
N GLY A 118 -25.05 -16.24 -11.05
CA GLY A 118 -25.40 -16.94 -12.30
C GLY A 118 -24.21 -17.31 -13.21
N PHE A 119 -22.99 -16.87 -12.94
CA PHE A 119 -21.82 -17.31 -13.72
C PHE A 119 -21.51 -18.80 -13.44
N GLN A 120 -21.44 -19.61 -14.50
CA GLN A 120 -21.08 -21.02 -14.43
C GLN A 120 -19.65 -21.24 -14.92
N THR A 121 -18.80 -21.82 -14.09
CA THR A 121 -17.47 -22.26 -14.52
C THR A 121 -17.56 -23.56 -15.31
N ASP A 122 -17.08 -23.52 -16.55
CA ASP A 122 -16.63 -24.70 -17.26
C ASP A 122 -15.30 -25.20 -16.67
N THR A 123 -15.34 -26.35 -16.00
CA THR A 123 -14.19 -26.98 -15.34
C THR A 123 -13.32 -27.83 -16.29
N SER A 124 -13.70 -27.94 -17.56
CA SER A 124 -12.88 -28.61 -18.59
C SER A 124 -11.76 -27.71 -19.12
N GLN A 125 -11.88 -26.39 -18.95
CA GLN A 125 -10.88 -25.41 -19.37
C GLN A 125 -9.64 -25.42 -18.48
N LYS A 126 -8.56 -24.78 -18.93
CA LYS A 126 -7.41 -24.52 -18.06
C LYS A 126 -7.72 -23.35 -17.13
N MET A 127 -7.09 -23.37 -15.96
CA MET A 127 -7.17 -22.31 -14.96
C MET A 127 -6.89 -20.93 -15.57
N GLU A 128 -5.86 -20.84 -16.41
CA GLU A 128 -5.41 -19.61 -17.06
C GLU A 128 -6.45 -19.07 -18.06
N ASP A 129 -7.12 -19.95 -18.81
CA ASP A 129 -8.16 -19.56 -19.78
C ASP A 129 -9.43 -19.09 -19.06
N HIS A 130 -9.84 -19.81 -18.01
CA HIS A 130 -10.93 -19.43 -17.11
C HIS A 130 -10.70 -18.06 -16.45
N ILE A 131 -9.49 -17.79 -15.94
CA ILE A 131 -9.15 -16.48 -15.37
C ILE A 131 -9.31 -15.36 -16.40
N ARG A 132 -8.88 -15.57 -17.65
CA ARG A 132 -9.03 -14.56 -18.72
C ARG A 132 -10.49 -14.26 -19.02
N ALA A 133 -11.37 -15.27 -19.01
CA ALA A 133 -12.81 -15.07 -19.16
C ALA A 133 -13.42 -14.31 -17.98
N LEU A 134 -13.00 -14.61 -16.73
CA LEU A 134 -13.49 -13.97 -15.51
C LEU A 134 -13.27 -12.46 -15.44
N TRP A 135 -12.29 -11.89 -16.15
CA TRP A 135 -12.11 -10.44 -16.18
C TRP A 135 -13.37 -9.70 -16.63
N SER A 136 -14.16 -10.27 -17.56
CA SER A 136 -15.45 -9.68 -17.96
C SER A 136 -16.49 -9.65 -16.83
N VAL A 137 -16.52 -10.69 -15.98
CA VAL A 137 -17.46 -10.87 -14.87
C VAL A 137 -17.11 -9.98 -13.67
N LEU A 138 -15.81 -9.83 -13.42
CA LEU A 138 -15.26 -9.01 -12.33
C LEU A 138 -15.16 -7.52 -12.71
N THR A 139 -15.28 -7.16 -13.99
CA THR A 139 -15.32 -5.74 -14.41
C THR A 139 -16.67 -5.12 -14.09
N ARG A 140 -16.66 -3.90 -13.53
CA ARG A 140 -17.81 -3.01 -13.41
C ARG A 140 -17.71 -1.91 -14.48
N PRO A 141 -18.85 -1.47 -15.05
CA PRO A 141 -18.88 -0.26 -15.88
C PRO A 141 -18.56 0.98 -15.00
N PRO A 142 -18.41 2.17 -15.60
CA PRO A 142 -18.47 3.42 -14.84
C PRO A 142 -19.76 3.50 -14.01
N ASP A 143 -19.67 4.04 -12.81
CA ASP A 143 -20.82 4.19 -11.92
C ASP A 143 -21.65 5.43 -12.26
N THR A 144 -22.97 5.31 -12.08
CA THR A 144 -23.86 6.47 -12.03
C THR A 144 -23.89 7.03 -10.61
N PRO A 145 -23.76 8.36 -10.40
CA PRO A 145 -23.93 8.96 -9.08
C PRO A 145 -25.29 8.66 -8.46
N ASP A 146 -25.28 8.21 -7.20
CA ASP A 146 -26.48 7.89 -6.43
C ASP A 146 -26.34 8.41 -4.99
N ALA A 147 -27.23 9.33 -4.60
CA ALA A 147 -27.26 9.90 -3.25
C ALA A 147 -27.77 8.90 -2.19
N GLN A 148 -28.41 7.79 -2.60
CA GLN A 148 -28.90 6.71 -1.75
C GLN A 148 -27.98 5.48 -1.78
N SER A 149 -26.71 5.66 -2.14
CA SER A 149 -25.70 4.59 -2.14
C SER A 149 -24.52 4.94 -1.27
N SER A 150 -24.02 3.94 -0.52
CA SER A 150 -22.70 4.03 0.10
C SER A 150 -21.56 3.87 -0.91
N LEU A 151 -21.83 3.46 -2.16
CA LEU A 151 -20.84 3.38 -3.24
C LEU A 151 -20.49 4.77 -3.77
N ILE A 152 -19.21 5.11 -3.75
CA ILE A 152 -18.67 6.36 -4.30
C ILE A 152 -18.45 6.13 -5.80
N PRO A 153 -19.13 6.87 -6.70
CA PRO A 153 -19.12 6.57 -8.13
C PRO A 153 -17.74 6.81 -8.76
N LEU A 154 -17.30 5.86 -9.59
CA LEU A 154 -16.06 5.95 -10.37
C LEU A 154 -16.31 6.22 -11.86
N PRO A 155 -15.56 7.14 -12.50
CA PRO A 155 -15.83 7.60 -13.87
C PRO A 155 -15.42 6.62 -14.99
N ASN A 156 -14.62 5.58 -14.69
CA ASN A 156 -14.15 4.60 -15.68
C ASN A 156 -14.45 3.16 -15.23
N PRO A 157 -14.41 2.15 -16.13
CA PRO A 157 -14.52 0.75 -15.73
C PRO A 157 -13.43 0.32 -14.74
N TYR A 158 -13.73 -0.61 -13.84
CA TYR A 158 -12.79 -1.12 -12.85
C TYR A 158 -13.05 -2.60 -12.52
N VAL A 159 -12.04 -3.30 -12.01
CA VAL A 159 -12.19 -4.69 -11.55
C VAL A 159 -12.44 -4.73 -10.05
N VAL A 160 -13.40 -5.56 -9.62
CA VAL A 160 -13.66 -5.86 -8.19
C VAL A 160 -13.12 -7.23 -7.82
N PRO A 161 -12.78 -7.50 -6.54
CA PRO A 161 -12.17 -8.78 -6.16
C PRO A 161 -13.07 -10.00 -6.40
N GLY A 162 -14.35 -9.94 -6.03
CA GLY A 162 -15.30 -11.06 -6.16
C GLY A 162 -16.17 -11.28 -4.92
N GLY A 163 -17.24 -12.07 -5.05
CA GLY A 163 -18.15 -12.43 -3.95
C GLY A 163 -18.82 -11.21 -3.28
N ARG A 164 -18.56 -11.02 -1.98
CA ARG A 164 -19.04 -9.89 -1.15
C ARG A 164 -18.36 -8.55 -1.46
N PHE A 165 -17.20 -8.60 -2.13
CA PHE A 165 -16.41 -7.45 -2.51
C PHE A 165 -16.90 -6.92 -3.87
N ARG A 166 -17.75 -5.88 -3.77
CA ARG A 166 -18.57 -5.29 -4.83
C ARG A 166 -18.05 -3.94 -5.31
N GLU A 167 -17.02 -3.45 -4.64
CA GLU A 167 -16.34 -2.17 -4.82
C GLU A 167 -14.89 -2.43 -5.26
N VAL A 168 -14.22 -1.43 -5.85
CA VAL A 168 -12.77 -1.51 -6.05
C VAL A 168 -12.11 -1.50 -4.68
N TYR A 169 -11.11 -2.36 -4.48
CA TYR A 169 -10.21 -2.32 -3.33
C TYR A 169 -8.83 -1.84 -3.77
N TYR A 170 -8.18 -1.05 -2.95
CA TYR A 170 -6.98 -0.32 -3.33
C TYR A 170 -5.81 -1.27 -3.63
N TRP A 171 -5.24 -1.95 -2.63
CA TRP A 171 -4.02 -2.74 -2.85
C TRP A 171 -4.27 -4.00 -3.70
N ASP A 172 -5.45 -4.64 -3.59
CA ASP A 172 -5.92 -5.74 -4.44
C ASP A 172 -5.78 -5.44 -5.94
N SER A 173 -6.03 -4.18 -6.31
CA SER A 173 -5.97 -3.73 -7.68
C SER A 173 -4.58 -3.81 -8.27
N TYR A 174 -3.51 -3.63 -7.48
CA TYR A 174 -2.14 -3.76 -7.98
C TYR A 174 -1.86 -5.19 -8.45
N PHE A 175 -2.22 -6.16 -7.61
CA PHE A 175 -2.02 -7.58 -7.92
C PHE A 175 -2.94 -8.03 -9.06
N THR A 176 -4.16 -7.48 -9.13
CA THR A 176 -5.08 -7.68 -10.26
C THR A 176 -4.50 -7.13 -11.57
N MET A 177 -3.91 -5.94 -11.56
CA MET A 177 -3.28 -5.31 -12.73
C MET A 177 -2.14 -6.14 -13.33
N LEU A 178 -1.41 -6.93 -12.53
CA LEU A 178 -0.40 -7.87 -13.04
C LEU A 178 -1.02 -8.85 -14.05
N GLY A 179 -2.16 -9.45 -13.70
CA GLY A 179 -2.88 -10.40 -14.58
C GLY A 179 -3.62 -9.73 -15.72
N LEU A 180 -4.06 -8.47 -15.56
CA LEU A 180 -4.61 -7.66 -16.66
C LEU A 180 -3.54 -7.40 -17.71
N ILE A 181 -2.32 -7.02 -17.32
CA ILE A 181 -1.18 -6.85 -18.24
C ILE A 181 -0.79 -8.18 -18.89
N ALA A 182 -0.72 -9.26 -18.11
CA ALA A 182 -0.52 -10.62 -18.65
C ALA A 182 -1.69 -11.10 -19.55
N SER A 183 -2.78 -10.34 -19.64
CA SER A 183 -3.95 -10.54 -20.53
C SER A 183 -4.09 -9.48 -21.62
N GLY A 184 -3.11 -8.59 -21.78
CA GLY A 184 -3.16 -7.49 -22.77
C GLY A 184 -4.20 -6.40 -22.45
N ARG A 185 -4.77 -6.38 -21.24
CA ARG A 185 -5.80 -5.44 -20.79
C ARG A 185 -5.21 -4.16 -20.17
N THR A 186 -4.24 -3.55 -20.85
CA THR A 186 -3.63 -2.27 -20.44
C THR A 186 -4.63 -1.11 -20.48
N ASP A 187 -5.69 -1.22 -21.29
CA ASP A 187 -6.86 -0.34 -21.29
C ASP A 187 -7.51 -0.26 -19.90
N LEU A 188 -7.76 -1.42 -19.28
CA LEU A 188 -8.44 -1.50 -17.99
C LEU A 188 -7.52 -1.11 -16.83
N VAL A 189 -6.21 -1.38 -16.94
CA VAL A 189 -5.21 -0.84 -16.01
C VAL A 189 -5.22 0.69 -16.02
N LYS A 190 -5.27 1.32 -17.21
CA LYS A 190 -5.37 2.77 -17.32
C LYS A 190 -6.68 3.29 -16.68
N SER A 191 -7.82 2.68 -16.98
CA SER A 191 -9.11 3.06 -16.38
C SER A 191 -9.09 3.00 -14.85
N MET A 192 -8.46 1.97 -14.27
CA MET A 192 -8.32 1.86 -12.81
C MET A 192 -7.34 2.90 -12.23
N LEU A 193 -6.24 3.22 -12.92
CA LEU A 193 -5.33 4.32 -12.52
C LEU A 193 -6.02 5.69 -12.58
N ASP A 194 -6.82 5.94 -13.62
CA ASP A 194 -7.62 7.16 -13.75
C ASP A 194 -8.64 7.29 -12.60
N ASN A 195 -9.29 6.18 -12.21
CA ASN A 195 -10.19 6.12 -11.06
C ASN A 195 -9.49 6.36 -9.73
N PHE A 196 -8.28 5.83 -9.53
CA PHE A 196 -7.49 6.09 -8.32
C PHE A 196 -7.01 7.54 -8.23
N ALA A 197 -6.57 8.13 -9.34
CA ALA A 197 -6.28 9.56 -9.41
C ALA A 197 -7.52 10.43 -9.12
N TYR A 198 -8.69 10.04 -9.65
CA TYR A 198 -9.97 10.69 -9.36
C TYR A 198 -10.33 10.61 -7.86
N LEU A 199 -10.14 9.46 -7.21
CA LEU A 199 -10.35 9.31 -5.76
C LEU A 199 -9.41 10.23 -4.97
N ILE A 200 -8.10 10.25 -5.28
CA ILE A 200 -7.15 11.17 -4.63
C ILE A 200 -7.59 12.63 -4.78
N GLN A 201 -8.06 13.04 -5.96
CA GLN A 201 -8.51 14.42 -6.23
C GLN A 201 -9.85 14.79 -5.56
N THR A 202 -10.77 13.83 -5.37
CA THR A 202 -12.14 14.08 -4.89
C THR A 202 -12.42 13.60 -3.46
N VAL A 203 -11.47 12.89 -2.86
CA VAL A 203 -11.52 12.38 -1.47
C VAL A 203 -10.32 12.88 -0.66
N GLY A 204 -9.16 13.09 -1.30
CA GLY A 204 -7.88 13.44 -0.66
C GLY A 204 -6.90 12.28 -0.54
N HIS A 205 -7.38 11.04 -0.71
CA HIS A 205 -6.60 9.80 -0.71
C HIS A 205 -7.37 8.69 -1.43
N ILE A 206 -6.74 7.53 -1.62
CA ILE A 206 -7.45 6.33 -2.06
C ILE A 206 -8.02 5.63 -0.81
N PRO A 207 -9.35 5.57 -0.61
CA PRO A 207 -9.94 4.83 0.50
C PRO A 207 -9.72 3.31 0.34
N ASN A 208 -9.89 2.55 1.43
CA ASN A 208 -9.76 1.08 1.45
C ASN A 208 -10.49 0.40 0.26
N GLY A 209 -11.72 0.84 0.00
CA GLY A 209 -12.41 0.69 -1.28
C GLY A 209 -13.35 1.87 -1.55
N ASN A 210 -14.03 1.93 -2.71
CA ASN A 210 -14.89 3.06 -3.08
C ASN A 210 -16.26 3.07 -2.35
N ARG A 211 -16.25 3.01 -1.01
CA ARG A 211 -17.45 3.14 -0.14
C ARG A 211 -17.31 4.27 0.87
N THR A 212 -18.42 4.90 1.25
CA THR A 212 -18.44 6.00 2.23
C THR A 212 -17.91 5.59 3.60
N TYR A 213 -18.25 4.38 4.07
CA TYR A 213 -17.72 3.81 5.31
C TYR A 213 -16.19 3.49 5.30
N TYR A 214 -15.55 3.58 4.13
CA TYR A 214 -14.09 3.50 3.98
C TYR A 214 -13.36 4.85 3.96
N LEU A 215 -14.07 5.99 3.93
CA LEU A 215 -13.45 7.33 3.82
C LEU A 215 -12.48 7.69 4.95
N SER A 216 -12.60 7.06 6.11
CA SER A 216 -11.78 7.32 7.30
C SER A 216 -10.39 6.65 7.29
N ARG A 217 -10.12 5.76 6.32
CA ARG A 217 -8.85 5.03 6.14
C ARG A 217 -8.48 4.86 4.67
N SER A 218 -7.22 4.52 4.43
CA SER A 218 -6.72 4.06 3.13
C SER A 218 -6.55 2.52 3.13
N GLN A 219 -5.57 2.03 2.39
CA GLN A 219 -5.03 0.67 2.38
C GLN A 219 -3.51 0.76 2.10
N PRO A 220 -2.73 -0.33 2.03
CA PRO A 220 -1.30 -0.26 1.71
C PRO A 220 -1.04 0.53 0.40
N PRO A 221 -0.17 1.56 0.38
CA PRO A 221 -0.11 2.51 -0.73
C PRO A 221 0.63 2.00 -1.97
N PHE A 222 -0.07 1.20 -2.78
CA PHE A 222 0.45 0.59 -4.00
C PHE A 222 0.31 1.46 -5.28
N PHE A 223 -0.32 2.64 -5.25
CA PHE A 223 -0.56 3.45 -6.46
C PHE A 223 0.75 3.80 -7.20
N ALA A 224 1.83 4.09 -6.47
CA ALA A 224 3.17 4.25 -7.06
C ALA A 224 3.64 3.00 -7.83
N ALA A 225 3.43 1.81 -7.27
CA ALA A 225 3.75 0.55 -7.92
C ALA A 225 2.83 0.25 -9.11
N MET A 226 1.55 0.63 -9.05
CA MET A 226 0.61 0.53 -10.18
C MET A 226 1.03 1.43 -11.34
N VAL A 227 1.38 2.69 -11.06
CA VAL A 227 1.88 3.65 -12.06
C VAL A 227 3.19 3.15 -12.67
N GLY A 228 4.11 2.63 -11.85
CA GLY A 228 5.36 2.03 -12.31
C GLY A 228 5.16 0.77 -13.15
N LEU A 229 4.19 -0.08 -12.79
CA LEU A 229 3.78 -1.26 -13.55
C LEU A 229 3.18 -0.88 -14.92
N TYR A 230 2.31 0.12 -14.96
CA TYR A 230 1.73 0.64 -16.20
C TYR A 230 2.78 1.30 -17.10
N ALA A 231 3.75 2.03 -16.53
CA ALA A 231 4.88 2.60 -17.26
C ALA A 231 5.73 1.54 -17.96
N GLN A 232 5.97 0.38 -17.32
CA GLN A 232 6.69 -0.75 -17.90
C GLN A 232 5.90 -1.45 -19.01
N ALA A 233 4.58 -1.50 -18.90
CA ALA A 233 3.69 -2.09 -19.92
C ALA A 233 3.39 -1.16 -21.10
N THR A 234 3.73 0.14 -21.00
CA THR A 234 3.46 1.17 -22.02
C THR A 234 4.70 2.03 -22.29
N ASP A 235 4.78 3.22 -21.70
CA ASP A 235 5.99 4.05 -21.62
C ASP A 235 5.95 4.98 -20.40
N THR A 236 7.11 5.48 -19.98
CA THR A 236 7.28 6.47 -18.90
C THR A 236 6.45 7.74 -19.13
N ALA A 237 6.25 8.19 -20.38
CA ALA A 237 5.41 9.36 -20.67
C ALA A 237 3.94 9.16 -20.28
N HIS A 238 3.43 7.93 -20.34
CA HIS A 238 2.06 7.61 -19.93
C HIS A 238 1.86 7.59 -18.40
N ALA A 239 2.95 7.60 -17.62
CA ALA A 239 2.91 7.72 -16.16
C ALA A 239 2.88 9.18 -15.65
N LEU A 240 3.34 10.14 -16.46
CA LEU A 240 3.37 11.56 -16.09
C LEU A 240 2.02 12.17 -15.65
N PRO A 241 0.85 11.80 -16.23
CA PRO A 241 -0.44 12.31 -15.78
C PRO A 241 -0.78 11.98 -14.31
N TYR A 242 -0.17 10.94 -13.74
CA TYR A 242 -0.43 10.50 -12.37
C TYR A 242 0.50 11.12 -11.33
N LEU A 243 1.50 11.92 -11.74
CA LEU A 243 2.50 12.52 -10.84
C LEU A 243 1.85 13.40 -9.76
N ASP A 244 0.94 14.29 -10.15
CA ASP A 244 0.31 15.21 -9.20
C ASP A 244 -0.59 14.45 -8.19
N ALA A 245 -1.16 13.30 -8.59
CA ALA A 245 -1.90 12.41 -7.70
C ALA A 245 -0.98 11.63 -6.74
N LEU A 246 0.18 11.15 -7.21
CA LEU A 246 1.18 10.49 -6.36
C LEU A 246 1.69 11.42 -5.25
N GLU A 247 1.92 12.70 -5.57
CA GLU A 247 2.32 13.71 -4.60
C GLU A 247 1.23 14.04 -3.58
N ALA A 248 -0.03 14.12 -4.03
CA ALA A 248 -1.18 14.31 -3.14
C ALA A 248 -1.39 13.12 -2.19
N GLU A 249 -1.22 11.88 -2.67
CA GLU A 249 -1.28 10.69 -1.80
C GLU A 249 -0.11 10.66 -0.80
N HIS A 250 1.12 10.97 -1.22
CA HIS A 250 2.25 11.09 -0.29
C HIS A 250 1.98 12.13 0.81
N ALA A 251 1.40 13.28 0.45
CA ALA A 251 1.00 14.30 1.40
C ALA A 251 -0.10 13.84 2.38
N PHE A 252 -1.01 12.95 1.98
CA PHE A 252 -1.95 12.29 2.91
C PHE A 252 -1.22 11.41 3.93
N TRP A 253 -0.28 10.56 3.49
CA TRP A 253 0.49 9.70 4.40
C TRP A 253 1.39 10.50 5.35
N MET A 254 1.91 11.63 4.89
CA MET A 254 2.75 12.55 5.68
C MET A 254 1.95 13.62 6.43
N ASN A 255 0.61 13.57 6.45
CA ASN A 255 -0.23 14.60 7.04
C ASN A 255 0.02 14.77 8.55
N GLY A 256 0.45 15.96 8.96
CA GLY A 256 0.76 16.29 10.35
C GLY A 256 2.21 16.03 10.77
N ALA A 257 3.10 15.72 9.82
CA ALA A 257 4.54 15.65 10.04
C ALA A 257 5.12 16.91 10.70
N GLU A 258 4.59 18.08 10.34
CA GLU A 258 4.96 19.39 10.89
C GLU A 258 4.56 19.59 12.36
N ARG A 259 3.63 18.76 12.88
CA ARG A 259 3.21 18.78 14.29
C ARG A 259 4.15 17.97 15.18
N LEU A 260 5.01 17.13 14.61
CA LEU A 260 5.98 16.31 15.33
C LEU A 260 7.26 17.12 15.56
N ALA A 261 7.29 17.86 16.67
CA ALA A 261 8.46 18.60 17.13
C ALA A 261 9.70 17.69 17.27
N PRO A 262 10.92 18.25 17.34
CA PRO A 262 12.08 17.52 17.83
C PRO A 262 11.78 16.92 19.21
N GLY A 263 11.85 15.59 19.30
CA GLY A 263 11.59 14.81 20.50
C GLY A 263 11.47 13.32 20.15
N LYS A 264 11.92 12.45 21.06
CA LYS A 264 11.80 10.99 20.89
C LYS A 264 10.34 10.55 21.12
N GLY A 265 9.88 9.59 20.31
CA GLY A 265 8.63 8.88 20.57
C GLY A 265 7.39 9.78 20.47
N GLN A 266 7.20 10.41 19.31
CA GLN A 266 5.98 11.17 19.01
C GLN A 266 5.28 10.56 17.79
N ALA A 267 3.94 10.58 17.79
CA ALA A 267 3.15 10.12 16.65
C ALA A 267 1.88 10.96 16.51
N PHE A 268 1.48 11.24 15.26
CA PHE A 268 0.24 11.94 14.93
C PHE A 268 -0.34 11.34 13.65
N ARG A 269 -1.58 10.85 13.72
CA ARG A 269 -2.24 10.08 12.65
C ARG A 269 -1.31 8.98 12.11
N ARG A 270 -1.01 8.97 10.80
CA ARG A 270 -0.11 8.02 10.14
C ARG A 270 1.38 8.29 10.35
N VAL A 271 1.80 9.42 10.93
CA VAL A 271 3.22 9.83 11.00
C VAL A 271 3.81 9.56 12.38
N VAL A 272 5.06 9.10 12.42
CA VAL A 272 5.80 8.70 13.62
C VAL A 272 7.24 9.23 13.59
N ARG A 273 7.69 9.84 14.68
CA ARG A 273 9.10 10.19 14.94
C ARG A 273 9.68 9.24 15.99
N LEU A 274 10.49 8.29 15.53
CA LEU A 274 11.04 7.22 16.37
C LEU A 274 12.14 7.72 17.33
N SER A 275 13.12 8.47 16.80
CA SER A 275 14.22 9.07 17.57
C SER A 275 14.18 10.59 17.49
N ASP A 276 14.71 11.26 18.52
CA ASP A 276 14.85 12.71 18.50
C ASP A 276 15.71 13.17 17.29
N GLY A 277 15.28 14.24 16.63
CA GLY A 277 15.83 14.73 15.36
C GLY A 277 15.81 13.75 14.17
N GLY A 278 15.36 12.51 14.36
CA GLY A 278 15.45 11.45 13.36
C GLY A 278 14.43 11.55 12.22
N PRO A 279 14.64 10.82 11.10
CA PRO A 279 13.67 10.74 10.02
C PRO A 279 12.29 10.27 10.48
N LEU A 280 11.28 10.67 9.72
CA LEU A 280 9.91 10.25 9.94
C LEU A 280 9.65 8.88 9.30
N LEU A 281 8.94 8.04 10.03
CA LEU A 281 8.37 6.76 9.57
C LEU A 281 6.85 6.83 9.71
N ASN A 282 6.16 5.83 9.19
CA ASN A 282 4.70 5.79 9.19
C ASN A 282 4.13 4.56 9.88
N ARG A 283 2.87 4.68 10.29
CA ARG A 283 2.01 3.61 10.83
C ARG A 283 0.63 3.65 10.17
N TYR A 284 -0.09 2.54 10.23
CA TYR A 284 -1.51 2.51 9.87
C TYR A 284 -2.35 3.18 10.97
N TRP A 285 -3.41 3.88 10.56
CA TRP A 285 -4.25 4.72 11.39
C TRP A 285 -5.58 5.05 10.66
N ASP A 286 -6.72 4.58 11.15
CA ASP A 286 -8.02 5.14 10.74
C ASP A 286 -8.36 6.39 11.57
N ASP A 287 -9.08 7.37 11.02
CA ASP A 287 -9.39 8.63 11.69
C ASP A 287 -10.58 8.62 12.66
N LEU A 288 -11.47 7.63 12.62
CA LEU A 288 -12.65 7.52 13.50
C LEU A 288 -12.52 6.32 14.47
N PRO A 289 -12.71 6.48 15.79
CA PRO A 289 -12.51 5.42 16.78
C PRO A 289 -13.80 4.63 17.04
N GLU A 290 -14.46 4.15 15.98
CA GLU A 290 -15.83 3.60 16.01
C GLU A 290 -15.89 2.18 15.40
N PRO A 291 -16.95 1.38 15.63
CA PRO A 291 -17.12 0.10 14.94
C PRO A 291 -17.11 0.26 13.42
N ARG A 292 -16.48 -0.66 12.68
CA ARG A 292 -16.56 -0.70 11.21
C ARG A 292 -18.01 -0.91 10.75
N PRO A 293 -18.64 -0.04 9.95
CA PRO A 293 -20.01 -0.28 9.47
C PRO A 293 -20.16 -1.62 8.72
N GLU A 294 -19.15 -2.04 7.98
CA GLU A 294 -19.13 -3.32 7.25
C GLU A 294 -18.94 -4.57 8.13
N ALA A 295 -18.54 -4.39 9.39
CA ALA A 295 -18.28 -5.45 10.37
C ALA A 295 -18.80 -5.03 11.77
N TYR A 296 -19.93 -4.32 11.80
CA TYR A 296 -20.37 -3.55 12.97
C TYR A 296 -20.60 -4.44 14.19
N ARG A 297 -21.30 -5.56 14.00
CA ARG A 297 -21.67 -6.49 15.06
C ARG A 297 -20.43 -7.10 15.77
N PRO A 298 -19.49 -7.79 15.08
CA PRO A 298 -18.33 -8.37 15.76
C PRO A 298 -17.43 -7.32 16.42
N ASP A 299 -17.23 -6.16 15.80
CA ASP A 299 -16.47 -5.06 16.42
C ASP A 299 -17.13 -4.59 17.73
N TYR A 300 -18.43 -4.35 17.69
CA TYR A 300 -19.21 -3.88 18.83
C TYR A 300 -19.26 -4.92 19.95
N GLU A 301 -19.59 -6.18 19.64
CA GLU A 301 -19.69 -7.27 20.63
C GLU A 301 -18.35 -7.48 21.37
N ILE A 302 -17.21 -7.49 20.66
CA ILE A 302 -15.89 -7.61 21.29
C ILE A 302 -15.59 -6.39 22.17
N ALA A 303 -15.88 -5.18 21.70
CA ALA A 303 -15.66 -3.96 22.47
C ALA A 303 -16.53 -3.89 23.74
N GLN A 304 -17.75 -4.46 23.75
CA GLN A 304 -18.55 -4.52 24.97
C GLN A 304 -17.89 -5.38 26.07
N THR A 305 -17.05 -6.35 25.71
CA THR A 305 -16.25 -7.13 26.69
C THR A 305 -15.09 -6.35 27.32
N LEU A 306 -14.79 -5.16 26.80
CA LEU A 306 -13.72 -4.29 27.30
C LEU A 306 -14.25 -3.21 28.25
N PRO A 307 -13.44 -2.76 29.23
CA PRO A 307 -13.73 -1.54 29.99
C PRO A 307 -13.89 -0.34 29.06
N ASP A 308 -14.79 0.60 29.40
CA ASP A 308 -15.15 1.74 28.54
C ASP A 308 -13.94 2.50 27.98
N ALA A 309 -12.96 2.81 28.83
CA ALA A 309 -11.72 3.51 28.48
C ALA A 309 -10.83 2.77 27.45
N ARG A 310 -11.12 1.51 27.13
CA ARG A 310 -10.42 0.71 26.11
C ARG A 310 -11.21 0.52 24.81
N ARG A 311 -12.49 0.93 24.75
CA ARG A 311 -13.36 0.69 23.58
C ARG A 311 -12.93 1.50 22.35
N GLU A 312 -12.80 2.83 22.48
CA GLU A 312 -12.30 3.70 21.42
C GLU A 312 -10.87 3.31 20.94
N PRO A 313 -9.88 3.05 21.82
CA PRO A 313 -8.59 2.51 21.40
C PRO A 313 -8.67 1.18 20.66
N PHE A 314 -9.58 0.27 21.06
CA PHE A 314 -9.79 -1.00 20.37
C PHE A 314 -10.35 -0.77 18.95
N TYR A 315 -11.42 0.00 18.80
CA TYR A 315 -11.99 0.35 17.49
C TYR A 315 -10.96 1.02 16.57
N ARG A 316 -10.16 1.95 17.09
CA ARG A 316 -9.05 2.59 16.36
C ARG A 316 -8.05 1.58 15.84
N ASN A 317 -7.66 0.60 16.67
CA ASN A 317 -6.73 -0.46 16.26
C ASN A 317 -7.35 -1.44 15.26
N VAL A 318 -8.62 -1.80 15.43
CA VAL A 318 -9.37 -2.62 14.47
C VAL A 318 -9.36 -1.97 13.08
N LYS A 319 -9.79 -0.70 12.98
CA LYS A 319 -9.83 0.00 11.68
C LYS A 319 -8.45 0.30 11.11
N ALA A 320 -7.45 0.59 11.95
CA ALA A 320 -6.04 0.68 11.51
C ALA A 320 -5.54 -0.68 10.98
N THR A 321 -6.06 -1.80 11.48
CA THR A 321 -5.71 -3.12 10.94
C THR A 321 -6.37 -3.35 9.58
N ALA A 322 -7.60 -2.88 9.37
CA ALA A 322 -8.20 -2.85 8.03
C ALA A 322 -7.47 -1.90 7.06
N GLU A 323 -6.91 -0.78 7.53
CA GLU A 323 -6.00 0.07 6.73
C GLU A 323 -4.69 -0.66 6.37
N SER A 324 -4.26 -1.63 7.17
CA SER A 324 -3.08 -2.46 6.84
C SER A 324 -3.33 -3.51 5.76
N GLY A 325 -4.60 -3.82 5.45
CA GLY A 325 -4.99 -4.95 4.60
C GLY A 325 -4.83 -6.33 5.25
N LEU A 326 -4.25 -6.42 6.45
CA LEU A 326 -4.03 -7.67 7.20
C LEU A 326 -5.00 -7.82 8.40
N ASP A 327 -6.28 -7.51 8.20
CA ASP A 327 -7.38 -7.71 9.15
C ASP A 327 -7.91 -9.16 9.14
N PHE A 328 -7.62 -10.01 10.12
CA PHE A 328 -6.70 -9.84 11.26
C PHE A 328 -5.55 -10.85 11.19
N SER A 329 -4.50 -10.56 11.97
CA SER A 329 -3.25 -11.32 12.07
C SER A 329 -2.69 -11.21 13.48
N SER A 330 -2.03 -12.27 13.96
CA SER A 330 -1.24 -12.27 15.18
C SER A 330 -0.18 -11.18 15.19
N ARG A 331 0.31 -10.77 14.01
CA ARG A 331 1.19 -9.62 13.75
C ARG A 331 0.82 -8.39 14.58
N TRP A 332 -0.46 -8.20 14.82
CA TRP A 332 -1.04 -7.02 15.45
C TRP A 332 -1.44 -7.24 16.91
N MET A 333 -1.52 -8.48 17.41
CA MET A 333 -2.14 -8.83 18.70
C MET A 333 -1.09 -9.21 19.76
N ARG A 334 -0.98 -8.47 20.88
CA ARG A 334 0.04 -8.72 21.93
C ARG A 334 -0.04 -10.12 22.54
N ASP A 335 -1.26 -10.64 22.70
CA ASP A 335 -1.49 -12.07 22.78
C ASP A 335 -1.89 -12.52 21.36
N PRO A 336 -1.07 -13.34 20.68
CA PRO A 336 -1.35 -13.85 19.33
C PRO A 336 -2.69 -14.56 19.14
N LYS A 337 -3.44 -14.87 20.21
CA LYS A 337 -4.75 -15.53 20.16
C LYS A 337 -5.93 -14.66 20.62
N ASP A 338 -5.69 -13.44 21.11
CA ASP A 338 -6.75 -12.55 21.62
C ASP A 338 -6.82 -11.22 20.87
N LEU A 339 -7.90 -11.03 20.09
CA LEU A 339 -8.12 -9.83 19.27
C LEU A 339 -8.30 -8.56 20.13
N ARG A 340 -8.67 -8.70 21.41
CA ARG A 340 -8.75 -7.58 22.36
C ARG A 340 -7.38 -6.96 22.69
N THR A 341 -6.30 -7.58 22.21
CA THR A 341 -4.90 -7.16 22.44
C THR A 341 -4.24 -6.51 21.22
N LEU A 342 -5.01 -6.14 20.19
CA LEU A 342 -4.52 -5.39 19.03
C LEU A 342 -3.73 -4.12 19.45
N GLU A 343 -2.56 -3.95 18.85
CA GLU A 343 -1.63 -2.83 19.06
C GLU A 343 -1.14 -2.19 17.74
N THR A 344 -1.87 -2.37 16.63
CA THR A 344 -1.56 -1.86 15.29
C THR A 344 -1.09 -0.40 15.26
N THR A 345 -1.73 0.50 15.99
CA THR A 345 -1.34 1.92 16.05
C THR A 345 -0.07 2.19 16.88
N GLU A 346 0.43 1.19 17.60
CA GLU A 346 1.66 1.25 18.38
C GLU A 346 2.88 0.71 17.61
N LEU A 347 2.67 0.17 16.40
CA LEU A 347 3.73 -0.35 15.53
C LEU A 347 4.09 0.59 14.38
N ILE A 348 5.36 0.59 13.98
CA ILE A 348 5.86 1.05 12.69
C ILE A 348 5.94 -0.19 11.79
N PRO A 349 5.06 -0.33 10.78
CA PRO A 349 5.02 -1.49 9.92
C PRO A 349 6.15 -1.47 8.88
N VAL A 350 6.84 -2.60 8.70
CA VAL A 350 7.97 -2.70 7.75
C VAL A 350 7.53 -2.60 6.29
N ASP A 351 6.34 -3.11 5.97
CA ASP A 351 5.68 -3.07 4.67
C ASP A 351 5.28 -1.65 4.27
N LEU A 352 4.54 -0.93 5.12
CA LEU A 352 4.11 0.45 4.87
C LEU A 352 5.30 1.37 4.55
N ASN A 353 6.39 1.25 5.32
CA ASN A 353 7.56 2.09 5.13
C ASN A 353 8.40 1.68 3.90
N SER A 354 8.30 0.42 3.46
CA SER A 354 8.88 -0.01 2.18
C SER A 354 8.07 0.51 0.97
N LEU A 355 6.73 0.57 1.10
CA LEU A 355 5.84 1.15 0.09
C LEU A 355 6.06 2.66 -0.06
N LEU A 356 6.14 3.41 1.06
CA LEU A 356 6.38 4.86 1.02
C LEU A 356 7.78 5.21 0.48
N TYR A 357 8.80 4.39 0.76
CA TYR A 357 10.10 4.50 0.10
C TYR A 357 9.98 4.41 -1.43
N HIS A 358 9.20 3.43 -1.92
CA HIS A 358 8.98 3.26 -3.35
C HIS A 358 8.17 4.41 -3.97
N ALA A 359 7.17 4.95 -3.25
CA ALA A 359 6.42 6.13 -3.67
C ALA A 359 7.33 7.37 -3.79
N GLU A 360 8.17 7.64 -2.78
CA GLU A 360 9.15 8.73 -2.80
C GLU A 360 10.16 8.58 -3.96
N ARG A 361 10.62 7.35 -4.21
CA ARG A 361 11.50 7.04 -5.35
C ARG A 361 10.82 7.29 -6.70
N THR A 362 9.57 6.88 -6.84
CA THR A 362 8.72 7.01 -8.04
C THR A 362 8.43 8.47 -8.36
N ILE A 363 8.00 9.27 -7.38
CA ILE A 363 7.77 10.72 -7.53
C ILE A 363 9.05 11.42 -7.98
N GLY A 364 10.17 11.16 -7.31
CA GLY A 364 11.45 11.76 -7.67
C GLY A 364 11.92 11.39 -9.09
N ALA A 365 11.64 10.16 -9.54
CA ALA A 365 11.95 9.70 -10.90
C ALA A 365 11.07 10.37 -11.96
N LEU A 366 9.75 10.47 -11.73
CA LEU A 366 8.81 11.15 -12.64
C LEU A 366 9.09 12.66 -12.73
N ARG A 367 9.42 13.32 -11.62
CA ARG A 367 9.88 14.73 -11.62
C ARG A 367 11.13 14.90 -12.48
N ALA A 368 12.16 14.07 -12.26
CA ALA A 368 13.39 14.12 -13.04
C ALA A 368 13.14 13.88 -14.55
N PHE A 369 12.21 12.99 -14.90
CA PHE A 369 11.81 12.74 -16.29
C PHE A 369 11.03 13.90 -16.92
N ARG A 370 10.13 14.53 -16.16
CA ARG A 370 9.30 15.64 -16.63
C ARG A 370 10.11 16.90 -16.95
N GLY A 371 11.20 17.13 -16.22
CA GLY A 371 12.26 18.07 -16.58
C GLY A 371 11.84 19.55 -16.65
N ARG A 372 10.74 19.96 -16.00
CA ARG A 372 10.34 21.38 -15.96
C ARG A 372 11.18 22.17 -14.95
N ALA A 373 11.14 23.49 -15.03
CA ALA A 373 11.78 24.36 -14.03
C ALA A 373 11.30 23.99 -12.61
N GLY A 374 12.24 23.82 -11.68
CA GLY A 374 11.98 23.37 -10.30
C GLY A 374 11.85 21.85 -10.10
N ASP A 375 11.60 21.05 -11.15
CA ASP A 375 11.44 19.59 -10.99
C ASP A 375 12.74 18.91 -10.49
N ALA A 376 13.91 19.46 -10.84
CA ALA A 376 15.20 18.95 -10.36
C ALA A 376 15.42 19.12 -8.85
N ASP A 377 14.86 20.16 -8.23
CA ASP A 377 14.92 20.38 -6.78
C ASP A 377 13.96 19.43 -6.05
N VAL A 378 12.72 19.33 -6.53
CA VAL A 378 11.72 18.40 -5.99
C VAL A 378 12.20 16.95 -6.11
N ALA A 379 12.80 16.57 -7.24
CA ALA A 379 13.40 15.24 -7.43
C ALA A 379 14.53 14.95 -6.42
N ARG A 380 15.36 15.94 -6.09
CA ARG A 380 16.38 15.81 -5.02
C ARG A 380 15.76 15.66 -3.64
N GLN A 381 14.73 16.44 -3.31
CA GLN A 381 14.03 16.37 -2.03
C GLN A 381 13.41 14.98 -1.80
N PHE A 382 12.67 14.46 -2.77
CA PHE A 382 12.09 13.11 -2.69
C PHE A 382 13.16 12.00 -2.67
N ALA A 383 14.26 12.14 -3.43
CA ALA A 383 15.37 11.19 -3.38
C ALA A 383 16.07 11.16 -2.00
N GLN A 384 16.19 12.31 -1.34
CA GLN A 384 16.73 12.41 0.02
C GLN A 384 15.76 11.81 1.04
N ALA A 385 14.46 12.15 0.98
CA ALA A 385 13.43 11.59 1.86
C ALA A 385 13.39 10.05 1.80
N ALA A 386 13.45 9.48 0.59
CA ALA A 386 13.53 8.03 0.41
C ALA A 386 14.77 7.43 1.09
N GLU A 387 15.96 8.00 0.94
CA GLU A 387 17.17 7.44 1.56
C GLU A 387 17.19 7.65 3.10
N ASP A 388 16.63 8.75 3.60
CA ASP A 388 16.41 8.95 5.04
C ASP A 388 15.46 7.91 5.63
N ARG A 389 14.33 7.65 4.97
CA ARG A 389 13.38 6.58 5.31
C ARG A 389 14.05 5.21 5.27
N ARG A 390 14.83 4.92 4.22
CA ARG A 390 15.56 3.66 4.06
C ARG A 390 16.53 3.44 5.23
N ARG A 391 17.37 4.44 5.55
CA ARG A 391 18.31 4.37 6.68
C ARG A 391 17.58 4.15 8.01
N ALA A 392 16.53 4.93 8.28
CA ALA A 392 15.77 4.83 9.52
C ALA A 392 15.07 3.46 9.66
N LEU A 393 14.43 2.97 8.60
CA LEU A 393 13.76 1.66 8.61
C LEU A 393 14.76 0.51 8.78
N LEU A 394 15.86 0.50 8.02
CA LEU A 394 16.86 -0.57 8.13
C LEU A 394 17.49 -0.63 9.54
N ALA A 395 17.79 0.53 10.14
CA ALA A 395 18.33 0.58 11.50
C ALA A 395 17.31 0.12 12.56
N ALA A 396 16.05 0.53 12.42
CA ALA A 396 15.00 0.21 13.37
C ALA A 396 14.50 -1.24 13.26
N ALA A 397 14.20 -1.71 12.04
CA ALA A 397 13.44 -2.95 11.79
C ALA A 397 14.31 -4.19 11.56
N TYR A 398 15.54 -4.06 11.03
CA TYR A 398 16.40 -5.23 10.80
C TYR A 398 17.05 -5.71 12.08
N ASP A 399 16.88 -6.97 12.42
CA ASP A 399 17.61 -7.63 13.49
C ASP A 399 18.79 -8.46 12.95
N PRO A 400 20.06 -8.07 13.20
CA PRO A 400 21.21 -8.82 12.73
C PRO A 400 21.37 -10.20 13.37
N ALA A 401 20.85 -10.41 14.58
CA ALA A 401 21.03 -11.68 15.31
C ALA A 401 20.19 -12.82 14.70
N SER A 402 18.95 -12.53 14.31
CA SER A 402 18.05 -13.48 13.65
C SER A 402 17.99 -13.35 12.12
N GLY A 403 18.67 -12.37 11.55
CA GLY A 403 18.80 -12.15 10.11
C GLY A 403 17.49 -11.76 9.42
N PHE A 404 16.62 -11.01 10.11
CA PHE A 404 15.22 -10.81 9.68
C PHE A 404 14.72 -9.39 9.96
N PHE A 405 13.64 -8.99 9.28
CA PHE A 405 12.97 -7.72 9.53
C PHE A 405 11.73 -7.90 10.42
N TYR A 406 11.47 -6.91 11.25
CA TYR A 406 10.35 -6.89 12.19
C TYR A 406 9.70 -5.51 12.27
N ASP A 407 8.40 -5.47 12.58
CA ASP A 407 7.73 -4.23 12.96
C ASP A 407 8.31 -3.70 14.28
N VAL A 408 8.23 -2.39 14.51
CA VAL A 408 8.87 -1.72 15.66
C VAL A 408 7.84 -0.98 16.52
N ARG A 409 7.82 -1.24 17.83
CA ARG A 409 7.01 -0.48 18.79
C ARG A 409 7.58 0.93 18.94
N TRP A 410 6.90 1.96 18.44
CA TRP A 410 7.51 3.29 18.29
C TRP A 410 7.81 4.02 19.60
N ARG A 411 7.12 3.69 20.69
CA ARG A 411 7.39 4.27 22.02
C ARG A 411 8.70 3.76 22.64
N SER A 412 8.96 2.46 22.54
CA SER A 412 10.16 1.82 23.12
C SER A 412 11.34 1.79 22.14
N GLY A 413 11.07 1.67 20.84
CA GLY A 413 12.05 1.29 19.83
C GLY A 413 12.30 -0.23 19.78
N GLU A 414 11.48 -1.02 20.47
CA GLU A 414 11.60 -2.48 20.53
C GLU A 414 11.10 -3.12 19.22
N ARG A 415 11.85 -4.09 18.70
CA ARG A 415 11.42 -4.95 17.58
C ARG A 415 10.47 -6.03 18.09
N VAL A 416 9.41 -6.27 17.33
CA VAL A 416 8.40 -7.29 17.60
C VAL A 416 8.92 -8.68 17.16
N THR A 417 9.93 -9.21 17.85
CA THR A 417 10.68 -10.39 17.42
C THR A 417 9.98 -11.73 17.68
N ASP A 418 8.99 -11.72 18.57
CA ASP A 418 8.21 -12.85 19.09
C ASP A 418 7.21 -13.45 18.08
N ARG A 419 6.86 -12.69 17.03
CA ARG A 419 5.89 -13.07 16.00
C ARG A 419 6.38 -12.69 14.60
N PRO A 420 7.38 -13.41 14.04
CA PRO A 420 7.90 -13.13 12.70
C PRO A 420 6.82 -13.35 11.62
N THR A 421 6.77 -12.46 10.63
CA THR A 421 5.76 -12.45 9.57
C THR A 421 6.36 -12.27 8.18
N LEU A 422 5.60 -12.63 7.15
CA LEU A 422 6.02 -12.54 5.76
C LEU A 422 6.15 -11.08 5.25
N ALA A 423 5.66 -10.09 6.01
CA ALA A 423 5.87 -8.66 5.73
C ALA A 423 7.36 -8.27 5.69
N ALA A 424 8.23 -9.07 6.32
CA ALA A 424 9.69 -8.94 6.24
C ALA A 424 10.25 -9.01 4.81
N VAL A 425 9.46 -9.41 3.81
CA VAL A 425 9.86 -9.41 2.40
C VAL A 425 9.66 -8.08 1.67
N SER A 426 8.87 -7.15 2.20
CA SER A 426 8.67 -5.84 1.55
C SER A 426 9.97 -5.02 1.38
N PRO A 427 10.94 -5.02 2.33
CA PRO A 427 12.26 -4.44 2.12
C PRO A 427 13.07 -5.10 1.00
N LEU A 428 12.80 -6.38 0.67
CA LEU A 428 13.42 -7.05 -0.46
C LEU A 428 12.69 -6.65 -1.75
N TYR A 429 11.37 -6.79 -1.82
CA TYR A 429 10.58 -6.48 -3.01
C TYR A 429 10.82 -5.05 -3.53
N PHE A 430 10.83 -4.05 -2.64
CA PHE A 430 11.08 -2.66 -3.01
C PHE A 430 12.57 -2.26 -3.03
N GLY A 431 13.49 -3.20 -2.83
CA GLY A 431 14.94 -3.00 -2.97
C GLY A 431 15.61 -2.15 -1.88
N LEU A 432 15.02 -2.07 -0.67
CA LEU A 432 15.57 -1.32 0.45
C LEU A 432 16.78 -2.03 1.08
N ALA A 433 16.67 -3.35 1.24
CA ALA A 433 17.63 -4.18 1.98
C ALA A 433 19.01 -4.26 1.31
N THR A 434 20.09 -4.37 2.08
CA THR A 434 21.42 -4.68 1.49
C THR A 434 21.44 -6.10 0.92
N PRO A 435 22.37 -6.42 0.00
CA PRO A 435 22.48 -7.78 -0.54
C PRO A 435 22.61 -8.87 0.54
N GLU A 436 23.28 -8.56 1.65
CA GLU A 436 23.49 -9.44 2.80
C GLU A 436 22.19 -9.66 3.57
N GLN A 437 21.47 -8.58 3.86
CA GLN A 437 20.16 -8.62 4.53
C GLN A 437 19.15 -9.43 3.72
N GLY A 438 19.06 -9.19 2.41
CA GLY A 438 18.13 -9.92 1.55
C GLY A 438 18.46 -11.41 1.42
N ARG A 439 19.76 -11.78 1.34
CA ARG A 439 20.16 -13.20 1.39
C ARG A 439 19.83 -13.86 2.74
N ALA A 440 20.04 -13.16 3.86
CA ALA A 440 19.72 -13.67 5.19
C ALA A 440 18.20 -13.89 5.38
N VAL A 441 17.38 -12.90 4.96
CA VAL A 441 15.92 -12.99 4.97
C VAL A 441 15.45 -14.15 4.09
N ALA A 442 15.93 -14.25 2.83
CA ALA A 442 15.54 -15.32 1.92
C ALA A 442 15.88 -16.73 2.48
N ALA A 443 17.06 -16.91 3.08
CA ALA A 443 17.44 -18.17 3.73
C ALA A 443 16.56 -18.52 4.95
N ARG A 444 16.02 -17.51 5.66
CA ARG A 444 15.05 -17.73 6.73
C ARG A 444 13.65 -18.03 6.19
N LEU A 445 13.20 -17.33 5.14
CA LEU A 445 11.92 -17.59 4.48
C LEU A 445 11.85 -19.01 3.92
N GLU A 446 12.90 -19.49 3.27
CA GLU A 446 13.03 -20.89 2.80
C GLU A 446 12.89 -21.91 3.94
N ARG A 447 13.58 -21.68 5.06
CA ARG A 447 13.61 -22.61 6.20
C ARG A 447 12.30 -22.63 7.00
N GLU A 448 11.73 -21.46 7.27
CA GLU A 448 10.64 -21.30 8.24
C GLU A 448 9.29 -21.03 7.59
N PHE A 449 9.23 -20.29 6.48
CA PHE A 449 7.99 -19.80 5.88
C PHE A 449 7.52 -20.62 4.67
N LEU A 450 8.42 -21.18 3.87
CA LEU A 450 8.04 -22.00 2.72
C LEU A 450 7.43 -23.33 3.18
N LYS A 451 6.26 -23.66 2.63
CA LYS A 451 5.47 -24.87 2.88
C LYS A 451 5.22 -25.61 1.56
N PRO A 452 4.54 -26.79 1.55
CA PRO A 452 4.29 -27.53 0.32
C PRO A 452 3.52 -26.76 -0.74
N GLY A 453 2.72 -25.75 -0.36
CA GLY A 453 1.84 -25.01 -1.25
C GLY A 453 2.25 -23.58 -1.59
N GLY A 454 3.27 -23.03 -0.93
CA GLY A 454 3.61 -21.59 -0.98
C GLY A 454 4.22 -21.11 0.34
N PHE A 455 4.31 -19.80 0.55
CA PHE A 455 4.76 -19.19 1.80
C PHE A 455 3.59 -18.91 2.75
N VAL A 456 3.73 -19.35 4.00
CA VAL A 456 2.73 -19.06 5.05
C VAL A 456 2.84 -17.62 5.53
N THR A 457 1.73 -16.96 5.87
CA THR A 457 1.72 -15.53 6.24
C THR A 457 2.51 -15.23 7.53
N THR A 458 2.38 -16.11 8.54
CA THR A 458 3.10 -16.04 9.82
C THR A 458 3.45 -17.45 10.27
N LEU A 459 4.27 -17.58 11.32
CA LEU A 459 4.56 -18.88 11.93
C LEU A 459 3.55 -19.28 13.03
N ILE A 460 2.47 -18.50 13.22
CA ILE A 460 1.51 -18.66 14.31
C ILE A 460 0.14 -19.05 13.76
N ALA A 461 -0.44 -20.14 14.27
CA ALA A 461 -1.82 -20.52 14.00
C ALA A 461 -2.76 -19.91 15.04
N SER A 462 -3.17 -18.66 14.81
CA SER A 462 -4.07 -17.89 15.70
C SER A 462 -5.56 -18.22 15.53
N GLY A 463 -5.94 -18.73 14.34
CA GLY A 463 -7.33 -18.80 13.88
C GLY A 463 -7.80 -17.57 13.08
N GLN A 464 -7.01 -16.50 13.05
CA GLN A 464 -7.22 -15.36 12.16
C GLN A 464 -6.79 -15.69 10.72
N GLN A 465 -7.23 -14.88 9.76
CA GLN A 465 -7.06 -15.21 8.34
C GLN A 465 -5.67 -14.88 7.78
N TRP A 466 -5.00 -13.83 8.29
CA TRP A 466 -3.64 -13.45 7.87
C TRP A 466 -2.58 -14.09 8.76
N ASP A 467 -2.66 -15.41 8.91
CA ASP A 467 -1.84 -16.22 9.80
C ASP A 467 -1.68 -17.65 9.27
N ALA A 468 -0.85 -18.48 9.91
CA ALA A 468 -0.80 -19.90 9.59
C ALA A 468 -2.18 -20.56 9.77
N PRO A 469 -2.61 -21.44 8.85
CA PRO A 469 -1.85 -22.08 7.77
C PRO A 469 -1.92 -21.35 6.41
N ASN A 470 -2.51 -20.15 6.36
CA ASN A 470 -2.86 -19.51 5.10
C ASN A 470 -1.65 -18.85 4.41
N GLY A 471 -1.57 -19.05 3.10
CA GLY A 471 -0.79 -18.24 2.15
C GLY A 471 -1.74 -17.40 1.28
N TRP A 472 -1.28 -16.22 0.91
CA TRP A 472 -2.09 -15.21 0.22
C TRP A 472 -1.39 -14.74 -1.06
N PRO A 473 -2.07 -14.71 -2.22
CA PRO A 473 -1.49 -14.29 -3.50
C PRO A 473 -0.61 -13.03 -3.47
N PRO A 474 -0.99 -11.91 -2.81
CA PRO A 474 -0.13 -10.73 -2.75
C PRO A 474 1.22 -11.01 -2.08
N LEU A 475 1.23 -11.76 -0.98
CA LEU A 475 2.44 -12.05 -0.23
C LEU A 475 3.32 -13.08 -0.96
N GLU A 476 2.71 -14.03 -1.66
CA GLU A 476 3.43 -14.98 -2.54
C GLU A 476 4.17 -14.23 -3.65
N TRP A 477 3.50 -13.31 -4.35
CA TRP A 477 4.12 -12.48 -5.40
C TRP A 477 5.27 -11.63 -4.85
N LEU A 478 5.02 -10.88 -3.76
CA LEU A 478 6.04 -10.06 -3.11
C LEU A 478 7.23 -10.90 -2.65
N THR A 479 6.99 -12.15 -2.23
CA THR A 479 8.05 -13.05 -1.77
C THR A 479 8.86 -13.64 -2.91
N ILE A 480 8.21 -14.22 -3.92
CA ILE A 480 8.86 -14.84 -5.09
C ILE A 480 9.78 -13.83 -5.77
N GLU A 481 9.26 -12.65 -6.09
CA GLU A 481 10.04 -11.59 -6.74
C GLU A 481 11.08 -10.96 -5.79
N GLY A 482 10.71 -10.79 -4.51
CA GLY A 482 11.60 -10.26 -3.48
C GLY A 482 12.85 -11.13 -3.28
N VAL A 483 12.72 -12.45 -3.19
CA VAL A 483 13.90 -13.34 -3.05
C VAL A 483 14.67 -13.49 -4.36
N ARG A 484 13.99 -13.47 -5.52
CA ARG A 484 14.65 -13.46 -6.84
C ARG A 484 15.58 -12.26 -6.99
N ARG A 485 15.14 -11.06 -6.58
CA ARG A 485 15.93 -9.81 -6.58
C ARG A 485 17.27 -9.91 -5.83
N TYR A 486 17.36 -10.80 -4.84
CA TYR A 486 18.56 -11.02 -4.01
C TYR A 486 19.34 -12.29 -4.35
N GLY A 487 19.15 -12.80 -5.58
CA GLY A 487 19.93 -13.91 -6.13
C GLY A 487 19.43 -15.31 -5.71
N ARG A 488 18.22 -15.41 -5.15
CA ARG A 488 17.57 -16.69 -4.81
C ARG A 488 16.48 -17.04 -5.83
N ALA A 489 16.87 -17.09 -7.10
CA ALA A 489 15.99 -17.54 -8.20
C ALA A 489 15.50 -18.99 -7.97
N ASP A 490 16.39 -19.86 -7.49
CA ASP A 490 16.09 -21.24 -7.06
C ASP A 490 14.90 -21.33 -6.08
N LEU A 491 14.88 -20.45 -5.06
CA LEU A 491 13.79 -20.36 -4.09
C LEU A 491 12.51 -19.78 -4.72
N ALA A 492 12.65 -18.75 -5.56
CA ALA A 492 11.55 -18.09 -6.25
C ALA A 492 10.82 -19.06 -7.19
N ASP A 493 11.57 -19.80 -8.00
CA ASP A 493 11.05 -20.79 -8.94
C ASP A 493 10.39 -21.97 -8.21
N ALA A 494 11.02 -22.48 -7.15
CA ALA A 494 10.44 -23.55 -6.33
C ALA A 494 9.13 -23.12 -5.64
N ALA A 495 9.02 -21.87 -5.17
CA ALA A 495 7.81 -21.33 -4.55
C ALA A 495 6.71 -21.06 -5.59
N ARG A 496 7.06 -20.46 -6.74
CA ARG A 496 6.16 -20.27 -7.90
C ARG A 496 5.48 -21.58 -8.28
N ASP A 497 6.27 -22.65 -8.44
CA ASP A 497 5.77 -23.92 -8.96
C ASP A 497 4.85 -24.62 -7.95
N ARG A 498 5.14 -24.52 -6.64
CA ARG A 498 4.25 -24.98 -5.55
C ARG A 498 2.92 -24.21 -5.55
N TRP A 499 2.98 -22.88 -5.61
CA TRP A 499 1.81 -22.02 -5.60
C TRP A 499 0.89 -22.26 -6.80
N LEU A 500 1.45 -22.27 -8.02
CA LEU A 500 0.70 -22.57 -9.24
C LEU A 500 0.13 -24.00 -9.24
N ALA A 501 0.85 -24.98 -8.70
CA ALA A 501 0.33 -26.35 -8.55
C ALA A 501 -0.87 -26.40 -7.59
N LEU A 502 -0.83 -25.66 -6.47
CA LEU A 502 -1.93 -25.53 -5.54
C LEU A 502 -3.13 -24.82 -6.16
N ASN A 503 -2.94 -23.67 -6.83
CA ASN A 503 -4.04 -22.96 -7.49
C ASN A 503 -4.72 -23.86 -8.56
N ARG A 504 -3.92 -24.52 -9.42
CA ARG A 504 -4.44 -25.44 -10.46
C ARG A 504 -5.15 -26.66 -9.87
N ARG A 505 -4.68 -27.19 -8.72
CA ARG A 505 -5.37 -28.27 -7.99
C ARG A 505 -6.74 -27.80 -7.50
N THR A 506 -6.79 -26.67 -6.79
CA THR A 506 -8.04 -26.12 -6.27
C THR A 506 -9.03 -25.83 -7.39
N TYR A 507 -8.59 -25.15 -8.45
CA TYR A 507 -9.44 -24.85 -9.60
C TYR A 507 -10.03 -26.12 -10.24
N ARG A 508 -9.23 -27.18 -10.45
CA ARG A 508 -9.74 -28.48 -10.96
C ARG A 508 -10.75 -29.14 -10.03
N ALA A 509 -10.63 -28.94 -8.71
CA ALA A 509 -11.50 -29.54 -7.70
C ALA A 509 -12.79 -28.75 -7.43
N THR A 510 -12.80 -27.43 -7.69
CA THR A 510 -13.92 -26.54 -7.31
C THR A 510 -14.53 -25.76 -8.47
N GLY A 511 -13.80 -25.63 -9.59
CA GLY A 511 -14.11 -24.68 -10.66
C GLY A 511 -13.91 -23.22 -10.26
N LYS A 512 -13.11 -22.92 -9.22
CA LYS A 512 -12.98 -21.57 -8.67
C LYS A 512 -11.57 -21.24 -8.21
N MET A 513 -11.22 -19.97 -8.36
CA MET A 513 -10.07 -19.34 -7.70
C MET A 513 -10.54 -18.73 -6.39
N THR A 514 -9.81 -18.97 -5.29
CA THR A 514 -10.16 -18.48 -3.96
C THR A 514 -9.32 -17.28 -3.56
N GLU A 515 -9.83 -16.48 -2.64
CA GLU A 515 -9.13 -15.37 -1.98
C GLU A 515 -7.76 -15.75 -1.40
N LYS A 516 -7.71 -16.90 -0.70
CA LYS A 516 -6.58 -17.40 0.08
C LYS A 516 -6.51 -18.93 0.03
N TYR A 517 -5.36 -19.52 0.39
CA TYR A 517 -5.07 -20.94 0.25
C TYR A 517 -4.36 -21.51 1.49
N ASP A 518 -4.63 -22.76 1.86
CA ASP A 518 -3.86 -23.47 2.88
C ASP A 518 -2.58 -23.98 2.22
N VAL A 519 -1.43 -23.41 2.60
CA VAL A 519 -0.13 -23.79 2.02
C VAL A 519 0.55 -24.94 2.75
N VAL A 520 -0.02 -25.38 3.88
CA VAL A 520 0.49 -26.48 4.71
C VAL A 520 -0.17 -27.80 4.33
N ASP A 521 -1.51 -27.84 4.30
CA ASP A 521 -2.33 -28.98 3.90
C ASP A 521 -3.05 -28.70 2.58
N LEU A 522 -2.50 -29.26 1.50
CA LEU A 522 -2.97 -29.04 0.13
C LEU A 522 -4.32 -29.70 -0.21
N GLN A 523 -4.94 -30.42 0.73
CA GLN A 523 -6.32 -30.92 0.58
C GLN A 523 -7.34 -30.10 1.37
N ARG A 524 -6.90 -29.26 2.32
CA ARG A 524 -7.78 -28.45 3.16
C ARG A 524 -8.15 -27.14 2.47
N ARG A 525 -9.41 -26.71 2.64
CA ARG A 525 -9.83 -25.36 2.25
C ARG A 525 -9.36 -24.37 3.29
N ALA A 526 -8.78 -23.25 2.83
CA ALA A 526 -8.41 -22.13 3.69
C ALA A 526 -9.64 -21.52 4.38
N GLY A 527 -9.43 -20.92 5.55
CA GLY A 527 -10.48 -20.29 6.37
C GLY A 527 -9.88 -19.38 7.44
N GLY A 528 -10.62 -19.18 8.54
CA GLY A 528 -10.27 -18.22 9.59
C GLY A 528 -10.72 -16.79 9.28
N GLY A 529 -10.60 -15.90 10.26
CA GLY A 529 -11.10 -14.52 10.18
C GLY A 529 -12.62 -14.40 10.39
N GLU A 530 -13.19 -13.25 9.99
CA GLU A 530 -14.57 -12.87 10.33
C GLU A 530 -15.63 -13.20 9.27
N TYR A 531 -15.22 -13.67 8.08
CA TYR A 531 -16.14 -14.05 6.98
C TYR A 531 -15.66 -15.32 6.24
N PRO A 532 -16.58 -16.06 5.58
CA PRO A 532 -16.20 -17.22 4.77
C PRO A 532 -15.28 -16.85 3.58
N THR A 533 -14.35 -17.74 3.22
CA THR A 533 -13.45 -17.57 2.07
C THR A 533 -14.21 -17.22 0.80
N GLN A 534 -13.78 -16.16 0.11
CA GLN A 534 -14.46 -15.63 -1.08
C GLN A 534 -13.98 -16.29 -2.39
N ASP A 535 -14.90 -16.36 -3.34
CA ASP A 535 -14.68 -16.87 -4.70
C ASP A 535 -14.46 -15.71 -5.69
N GLY A 536 -13.50 -15.85 -6.60
CA GLY A 536 -13.25 -14.89 -7.67
C GLY A 536 -11.89 -15.15 -8.35
N PHE A 537 -10.75 -14.72 -7.80
CA PHE A 537 -10.59 -13.57 -6.91
C PHE A 537 -9.51 -12.67 -7.52
N GLY A 538 -9.76 -11.35 -7.61
CA GLY A 538 -8.95 -10.39 -8.38
C GLY A 538 -7.43 -10.58 -8.28
N TRP A 539 -6.86 -10.56 -7.07
CA TRP A 539 -5.42 -10.74 -6.86
C TRP A 539 -4.90 -12.15 -7.17
N THR A 540 -5.74 -13.18 -7.08
CA THR A 540 -5.36 -14.59 -7.22
C THR A 540 -5.22 -14.88 -8.70
N ASN A 541 -6.23 -14.42 -9.44
CA ASN A 541 -6.29 -14.36 -10.88
C ASN A 541 -5.11 -13.56 -11.44
N GLY A 542 -4.85 -12.41 -10.81
CA GLY A 542 -3.75 -11.51 -11.10
C GLY A 542 -2.38 -12.18 -11.01
N VAL A 543 -2.04 -12.65 -9.81
CA VAL A 543 -0.76 -13.27 -9.48
C VAL A 543 -0.57 -14.61 -10.20
N ALA A 544 -1.60 -15.44 -10.31
CA ALA A 544 -1.49 -16.73 -11.00
C ALA A 544 -1.16 -16.56 -12.49
N LEU A 545 -1.79 -15.60 -13.19
CA LEU A 545 -1.43 -15.31 -14.59
C LEU A 545 -0.02 -14.70 -14.71
N ALA A 546 0.35 -13.79 -13.81
CA ALA A 546 1.67 -13.17 -13.83
C ALA A 546 2.81 -14.19 -13.60
N LEU A 547 2.64 -15.06 -12.60
CA LEU A 547 3.57 -16.16 -12.31
C LEU A 547 3.59 -17.21 -13.43
N ALA A 548 2.44 -17.58 -14.01
CA ALA A 548 2.37 -18.54 -15.12
C ALA A 548 2.96 -17.99 -16.44
N ALA A 549 3.07 -16.66 -16.58
CA ALA A 549 3.74 -16.01 -17.70
C ALA A 549 5.27 -15.90 -17.53
N GLN A 550 5.81 -16.14 -16.32
CA GLN A 550 7.26 -16.22 -16.12
C GLN A 550 7.82 -17.43 -16.87
N LYS A 551 8.89 -17.22 -17.64
CA LYS A 551 9.64 -18.35 -18.20
C LYS A 551 10.31 -19.09 -17.04
N ALA A 552 10.19 -20.41 -17.04
CA ALA A 552 11.12 -21.23 -16.28
C ALA A 552 12.48 -21.12 -16.96
N ASP A 553 13.40 -20.34 -16.38
CA ASP A 553 14.80 -20.45 -16.76
C ASP A 553 15.25 -21.88 -16.43
N GLY A 554 15.78 -22.58 -17.45
CA GLY A 554 16.27 -23.95 -17.27
C GLY A 554 17.37 -23.99 -16.21
N PRO A 555 17.64 -25.17 -15.62
CA PRO A 555 18.61 -25.29 -14.53
C PRO A 555 19.94 -24.63 -14.91
N HIS A 556 20.27 -23.53 -14.22
CA HIS A 556 21.52 -22.82 -14.46
C HIS A 556 22.69 -23.81 -14.32
N PRO A 557 23.57 -23.92 -15.33
CA PRO A 557 24.80 -24.70 -15.15
C PRO A 557 25.58 -24.10 -13.98
N PRO A 558 26.20 -24.93 -13.12
CA PRO A 558 26.93 -24.42 -11.96
C PRO A 558 28.01 -23.45 -12.42
N SER A 559 28.07 -22.27 -11.77
CA SER A 559 29.05 -21.24 -12.07
C SER A 559 30.47 -21.84 -12.15
N PRO A 560 31.19 -21.68 -13.27
CA PRO A 560 32.52 -22.25 -13.40
C PRO A 560 33.45 -21.63 -12.35
N ALA A 561 34.16 -22.49 -11.62
CA ALA A 561 35.23 -22.06 -10.73
C ALA A 561 36.30 -21.28 -11.53
N PRO A 562 37.01 -20.32 -10.92
CA PRO A 562 37.97 -19.48 -11.64
C PRO A 562 39.21 -20.28 -12.05
N SER A 563 39.22 -20.77 -13.30
CA SER A 563 40.39 -21.35 -13.97
C SER A 563 40.93 -20.37 -15.02
N GLY A 564 42.26 -20.30 -15.13
CA GLY A 564 42.94 -19.18 -15.78
C GLY A 564 43.13 -19.30 -17.31
N ARG A 565 43.35 -18.13 -17.92
CA ARG A 565 44.04 -17.82 -19.19
C ARG A 565 44.04 -18.88 -20.31
N GLY A 566 43.43 -18.51 -21.45
CA GLY A 566 44.01 -18.77 -22.77
C GLY A 566 43.02 -19.25 -23.85
N GLY A 567 43.14 -18.72 -25.06
CA GLY A 567 42.45 -19.24 -26.25
C GLY A 567 41.70 -18.19 -27.08
N GLN A 568 42.02 -18.13 -28.38
CA GLN A 568 41.35 -17.28 -29.37
C GLN A 568 40.14 -18.00 -30.00
N GLY A 569 39.21 -17.26 -30.61
CA GLY A 569 38.44 -17.84 -31.73
C GLY A 569 37.06 -17.25 -32.05
N VAL A 570 36.95 -16.70 -33.26
CA VAL A 570 35.73 -16.59 -34.10
C VAL A 570 34.61 -15.63 -33.66
N ARG A 571 34.35 -14.63 -34.53
CA ARG A 571 33.09 -13.86 -34.56
C ARG A 571 32.10 -14.52 -35.52
N THR A 572 30.86 -14.72 -35.07
CA THR A 572 29.69 -14.87 -35.95
C THR A 572 28.61 -13.91 -35.47
N GLY A 573 28.17 -13.00 -36.32
CA GLY A 573 27.24 -11.94 -35.94
C GLY A 573 25.78 -12.37 -36.01
N VAL A 574 25.03 -12.05 -34.97
CA VAL A 574 23.58 -11.82 -35.01
C VAL A 574 23.34 -10.51 -34.24
N GLN A 575 22.65 -9.56 -34.86
CA GLN A 575 22.22 -8.33 -34.19
C GLN A 575 20.90 -8.61 -33.46
N ASP A 576 20.97 -8.84 -32.15
CA ASP A 576 19.83 -8.66 -31.26
C ASP A 576 19.81 -7.21 -30.76
N ASP A 577 18.67 -6.54 -30.91
CA ASP A 577 18.44 -5.16 -30.46
C ASP A 577 18.07 -5.14 -28.96
N PRO A 578 18.94 -4.62 -28.06
CA PRO A 578 18.64 -4.52 -26.65
C PRO A 578 17.75 -3.30 -26.41
N ARG A 579 16.45 -3.57 -26.16
CA ARG A 579 15.45 -2.57 -25.75
C ARG A 579 16.06 -1.57 -24.75
N ARG A 580 16.16 -0.30 -25.15
CA ARG A 580 16.64 0.79 -24.30
C ARG A 580 15.64 1.07 -23.18
N TRP A 581 15.74 0.35 -22.08
CA TRP A 581 15.10 0.72 -20.83
C TRP A 581 15.65 2.09 -20.39
N SER A 582 14.76 3.07 -20.21
CA SER A 582 15.17 4.35 -19.65
C SER A 582 15.59 4.15 -18.19
N ILE A 583 16.55 4.97 -17.71
CA ILE A 583 16.94 4.99 -16.28
C ILE A 583 15.71 5.23 -15.38
N VAL A 584 14.69 5.90 -15.92
CA VAL A 584 13.42 6.17 -15.26
C VAL A 584 12.57 4.91 -15.15
N ALA A 585 12.41 4.12 -16.22
CA ALA A 585 11.69 2.83 -16.16
C ALA A 585 12.33 1.86 -15.13
N VAL A 586 13.66 1.91 -14.98
CA VAL A 586 14.39 1.19 -13.92
C VAL A 586 14.05 1.72 -12.52
N ALA A 587 13.92 3.04 -12.34
CA ALA A 587 13.56 3.65 -11.05
C ALA A 587 12.06 3.53 -10.69
N LEU A 588 11.19 3.34 -11.69
CA LEU A 588 9.74 3.16 -11.54
C LEU A 588 9.35 1.69 -11.30
N SER A 589 10.18 0.74 -11.71
CA SER A 589 9.90 -0.68 -11.46
C SER A 589 10.34 -1.10 -10.06
N PRO A 590 9.48 -1.71 -9.22
CA PRO A 590 9.96 -2.41 -8.03
C PRO A 590 10.87 -3.62 -8.40
N LEU A 591 10.81 -4.12 -9.63
CA LEU A 591 11.49 -5.34 -10.08
C LEU A 591 12.77 -5.09 -10.90
N ALA A 592 13.15 -3.84 -11.19
CA ALA A 592 14.34 -3.61 -12.03
C ALA A 592 15.62 -4.12 -11.35
N ASN A 593 16.36 -4.97 -12.07
CA ASN A 593 17.54 -5.67 -11.59
C ASN A 593 18.62 -4.71 -11.05
N GLY A 594 19.25 -5.13 -9.95
CA GLY A 594 20.26 -4.36 -9.22
C GLY A 594 21.64 -4.25 -9.88
N GLU A 595 21.73 -4.33 -11.21
CA GLU A 595 23.00 -4.07 -11.91
C GLU A 595 23.25 -2.57 -12.01
N ARG A 596 24.19 -2.07 -11.20
CA ARG A 596 24.74 -0.73 -11.40
C ARG A 596 25.53 -0.72 -12.72
N PRO A 597 25.27 0.21 -13.66
CA PRO A 597 26.23 0.50 -14.71
C PRO A 597 27.42 1.27 -14.12
N GLN A 598 28.33 0.54 -13.45
CA GLN A 598 29.67 1.02 -13.15
C GLN A 598 30.47 1.09 -14.46
N HIS A 599 30.21 2.06 -15.34
CA HIS A 599 31.11 2.55 -16.42
C HIS A 599 30.42 3.61 -17.31
N LEU A 600 29.88 4.70 -16.74
CA LEU A 600 29.51 5.91 -17.51
C LEU A 600 29.90 7.20 -16.80
N ALA A 601 31.18 7.28 -16.40
CA ALA A 601 31.82 8.53 -15.99
C ALA A 601 32.91 8.89 -17.01
N ARG A 602 32.55 9.71 -18.02
CA ARG A 602 33.39 10.64 -18.83
C ARG A 602 32.79 10.88 -20.22
N ALA A 603 32.08 11.99 -20.38
CA ALA A 603 32.03 12.78 -21.63
C ALA A 603 31.54 14.20 -21.28
N PRO A 604 32.36 15.25 -21.42
CA PRO A 604 31.91 16.62 -21.21
C PRO A 604 31.16 17.17 -22.44
N TRP A 605 30.40 18.25 -22.21
CA TRP A 605 29.59 18.90 -23.23
C TRP A 605 30.42 19.57 -24.33
N CYS A 606 29.84 19.61 -25.53
CA CYS A 606 30.41 20.29 -26.70
C CYS A 606 30.09 21.80 -26.69
N ARG A 607 31.06 22.64 -27.12
CA ARG A 607 30.91 23.82 -28.00
C ARG A 607 32.12 24.78 -27.91
N ARG A 608 32.90 24.89 -28.99
CA ARG A 608 32.91 26.07 -29.91
C ARG A 608 34.01 25.95 -30.95
N ASP A 609 33.74 26.56 -32.09
CA ASP A 609 34.59 26.64 -33.27
C ASP A 609 35.85 27.48 -33.02
N CYS A 610 36.97 27.05 -33.60
CA CYS A 610 37.97 27.92 -34.20
C CYS A 610 38.77 27.13 -35.23
N ASP A 611 38.69 27.56 -36.47
CA ASP A 611 39.44 27.06 -37.62
C ASP A 611 40.88 27.59 -37.55
N PHE A 612 41.90 26.75 -37.74
CA PHE A 612 43.19 27.16 -38.34
C PHE A 612 44.03 25.96 -38.78
N ARG A 613 44.73 26.14 -39.90
CA ARG A 613 45.55 25.12 -40.59
C ARG A 613 46.96 25.00 -40.02
N ASP A 614 47.62 23.91 -40.42
CA ASP A 614 49.07 23.71 -40.55
C ASP A 614 49.95 23.81 -39.29
N CYS A 615 50.51 22.67 -38.84
CA CYS A 615 51.98 22.44 -38.82
C CYS A 615 52.38 21.05 -38.24
N PHE A 616 53.02 20.24 -39.09
CA PHE A 616 54.25 19.44 -38.85
C PHE A 616 54.67 18.93 -37.44
N VAL A 617 54.81 17.59 -37.36
CA VAL A 617 56.02 16.81 -36.97
C VAL A 617 56.48 16.73 -35.48
N THR A 618 56.75 15.47 -35.07
CA THR A 618 57.58 14.86 -33.96
C THR A 618 58.05 15.70 -32.75
N ASP A 619 58.21 15.14 -31.55
CA ASP A 619 58.49 13.75 -31.13
C ASP A 619 57.49 13.19 -30.08
#